data_AF-A0A4S8M2W1-F1
#
_entry.id   AF-A0A4S8M2W1-F1
#
_cell.length_a   1.000
_cell.length_b   1.000
_cell.length_c   1.000
_cell.angle_alpha   90.00
_cell.angle_beta   90.00
_cell.angle_gamma   90.00
#
_symmetry.space_group_name_H-M   'P 1'
#
loop_
_entity.id
_entity.type
_entity.pdbx_description
1 polymer ?
#
loop_
_entity_poly.entity_id
_entity_poly.type
_entity_poly.pdbx_seq_one_letter_code
_entity_poly.pdbx_strand_id
1 'polypeptide(L)'
;MIHINFSLPNSLLAALRTSHVVSNVHEPLPSTVSKQTSDGSMRLSTSLDFDGIPFDTENLYNEGSPFVTTCPIGPDDSYTYELSVQYLDGLRGALIVHDPEDPHTALYDVDDESTILQLGDCIIPVSDTGTINGVGRFTGGPEAPFPVITVKLGKRYRFLIPAFWKAPATRLTLMRTRTLSSSLLDPLFKLNSLQAMMMMSIVSTYQSLSNGYRPNPLFVLAFHLHGMNFWVIKSTSSNETNTENPIRRDTIGAGATGTIVRFVLDKPGPFFFHCHIFWHMQAGLGSVMLSDPEGTRALVNPSPEWEALCPAYNALPPEQQ
;
A
#
# COMPACT_ATOMS: atom_id res chain seq x y z
N MET A 1 1.92 -10.96 17.08
CA MET A 1 2.30 -10.51 15.72
C MET A 1 1.85 -11.59 14.75
N ILE A 2 1.45 -11.21 13.54
CA ILE A 2 1.10 -12.18 12.48
C ILE A 2 2.40 -12.52 11.74
N HIS A 3 2.63 -13.81 11.53
CA HIS A 3 3.80 -14.34 10.82
C HIS A 3 3.37 -14.81 9.43
N ILE A 4 4.23 -14.63 8.43
CA ILE A 4 4.06 -15.23 7.10
C ILE A 4 5.22 -16.18 6.88
N ASN A 5 4.94 -17.41 6.45
CA ASN A 5 5.97 -18.46 6.29
C ASN A 5 6.88 -18.59 7.53
N PHE A 6 6.32 -18.32 8.72
CA PHE A 6 7.00 -18.32 10.02
C PHE A 6 8.15 -17.31 10.18
N SER A 7 8.24 -16.25 9.36
CA SER A 7 9.30 -15.22 9.42
C SER A 7 8.83 -13.87 10.00
N LEU A 8 9.76 -13.13 10.62
CA LEU A 8 9.64 -11.72 11.01
C LEU A 8 11.00 -11.00 10.79
N PRO A 9 11.06 -9.83 10.12
CA PRO A 9 9.98 -9.19 9.38
C PRO A 9 9.47 -10.10 8.24
N ASN A 10 8.24 -9.84 7.82
CA ASN A 10 7.57 -10.59 6.77
C ASN A 10 8.44 -10.66 5.51
N SER A 11 8.46 -11.82 4.87
CA SER A 11 9.31 -12.13 3.73
C SER A 11 9.23 -11.07 2.63
N LEU A 12 10.39 -10.68 2.11
CA LEU A 12 10.50 -9.86 0.90
C LEU A 12 10.04 -10.68 -0.32
N LEU A 13 9.34 -10.03 -1.25
CA LEU A 13 8.84 -10.64 -2.47
C LEU A 13 9.40 -9.89 -3.69
N ALA A 14 10.13 -10.61 -4.54
CA ALA A 14 10.72 -10.07 -5.75
C ALA A 14 10.09 -10.73 -6.98
N ALA A 15 9.84 -9.92 -8.00
CA ALA A 15 9.00 -10.25 -9.13
C ALA A 15 9.55 -9.73 -10.47
N LEU A 16 9.18 -10.34 -11.60
CA LEU A 16 9.41 -9.82 -12.96
C LEU A 16 8.10 -9.37 -13.63
N ARG A 17 8.21 -8.36 -14.50
CA ARG A 17 7.08 -7.66 -15.15
C ARG A 17 6.17 -8.50 -16.06
N THR A 18 6.60 -9.67 -16.55
CA THR A 18 5.88 -10.44 -17.61
C THR A 18 5.36 -11.81 -17.17
N SER A 19 5.24 -12.05 -15.86
CA SER A 19 4.90 -13.39 -15.33
C SER A 19 3.47 -13.47 -14.81
N HIS A 20 2.82 -14.63 -14.98
CA HIS A 20 1.57 -14.98 -14.29
C HIS A 20 1.87 -15.63 -12.93
N VAL A 21 1.05 -15.33 -11.93
CA VAL A 21 1.24 -15.79 -10.54
C VAL A 21 -0.02 -16.18 -9.87
N VAL A 22 0.20 -17.14 -8.97
CA VAL A 22 -0.78 -17.77 -8.12
C VAL A 22 -0.24 -17.58 -6.69
N SER A 23 -0.90 -16.74 -5.88
CA SER A 23 -0.59 -16.55 -4.45
C SER A 23 -1.63 -17.29 -3.63
N ASN A 24 -1.22 -18.29 -2.86
CA ASN A 24 -2.13 -19.06 -2.02
C ASN A 24 -2.04 -18.57 -0.58
N VAL A 25 -3.16 -18.07 -0.06
CA VAL A 25 -3.29 -17.62 1.32
C VAL A 25 -4.00 -18.71 2.08
N HIS A 26 -3.38 -19.22 3.13
CA HIS A 26 -3.97 -20.14 4.08
C HIS A 26 -3.90 -19.54 5.48
N GLU A 27 -5.05 -19.45 6.17
CA GLU A 27 -5.15 -18.88 7.52
C GLU A 27 -5.32 -19.99 8.55
N PRO A 28 -4.25 -20.56 9.13
CA PRO A 28 -4.39 -21.69 10.06
C PRO A 28 -5.03 -21.27 11.40
N LEU A 29 -5.87 -22.13 11.97
CA LEU A 29 -6.39 -21.95 13.33
C LEU A 29 -5.23 -21.78 14.35
N PRO A 30 -5.41 -20.95 15.40
CA PRO A 30 -4.41 -20.72 16.44
C PRO A 30 -3.99 -21.95 17.28
N SER A 31 -4.48 -23.16 16.95
CA SER A 31 -4.24 -24.39 17.70
C SER A 31 -3.03 -25.20 17.20
N THR A 32 -2.51 -24.92 16.00
CA THR A 32 -1.38 -25.67 15.40
C THR A 32 -0.11 -24.85 15.17
N VAL A 33 -0.21 -23.52 15.08
CA VAL A 33 0.92 -22.60 15.21
C VAL A 33 0.92 -22.12 16.66
N SER A 34 2.00 -22.36 17.39
CA SER A 34 2.12 -22.10 18.83
C SER A 34 1.30 -20.91 19.30
N LYS A 35 0.55 -21.12 20.37
CA LYS A 35 -0.06 -20.12 21.27
C LYS A 35 0.97 -19.04 21.69
N GLN A 36 1.38 -18.18 20.77
CA GLN A 36 2.32 -17.08 20.93
C GLN A 36 1.65 -15.71 20.70
N THR A 37 0.41 -15.68 20.20
CA THR A 37 -0.43 -14.50 20.25
C THR A 37 -1.23 -14.51 21.55
N SER A 38 -0.71 -13.83 22.58
CA SER A 38 -1.35 -13.67 23.89
C SER A 38 -2.50 -12.66 23.90
N ASP A 39 -2.98 -12.21 22.74
CA ASP A 39 -3.97 -11.13 22.63
C ASP A 39 -5.15 -11.58 21.76
N GLY A 40 -6.33 -11.73 22.38
CA GLY A 40 -7.59 -12.07 21.72
C GLY A 40 -8.22 -10.90 20.96
N SER A 41 -7.51 -9.80 20.76
CA SER A 41 -7.98 -8.60 20.05
C SER A 41 -7.75 -8.62 18.53
N MET A 42 -6.99 -9.60 18.02
CA MET A 42 -6.66 -9.69 16.60
C MET A 42 -7.78 -10.39 15.82
N ARG A 43 -8.12 -9.85 14.64
CA ARG A 43 -9.07 -10.51 13.73
C ARG A 43 -8.50 -11.83 13.24
N LEU A 44 -9.38 -12.82 13.11
CA LEU A 44 -9.05 -14.16 12.62
C LEU A 44 -9.28 -14.31 11.11
N SER A 45 -10.07 -13.42 10.52
CA SER A 45 -10.21 -13.34 9.07
C SER A 45 -9.17 -12.44 8.42
N THR A 46 -8.83 -12.71 7.16
CA THR A 46 -7.87 -11.92 6.39
C THR A 46 -8.38 -11.56 5.00
N SER A 47 -7.71 -10.59 4.36
CA SER A 47 -7.70 -10.45 2.91
C SER A 47 -6.37 -9.81 2.52
N LEU A 48 -5.85 -10.16 1.34
CA LEU A 48 -4.65 -9.52 0.80
C LEU A 48 -5.04 -8.52 -0.28
N ASP A 49 -4.52 -7.30 -0.14
CA ASP A 49 -4.54 -6.27 -1.18
C ASP A 49 -3.13 -6.13 -1.76
N PHE A 50 -3.04 -6.03 -3.09
CA PHE A 50 -1.78 -5.87 -3.82
C PHE A 50 -1.61 -4.40 -4.25
N ASP A 51 -1.30 -3.56 -3.27
CA ASP A 51 -1.17 -2.11 -3.42
C ASP A 51 -0.27 -1.72 -4.61
N GLY A 52 -0.81 -0.89 -5.51
CA GLY A 52 -0.13 -0.39 -6.71
C GLY A 52 -0.14 -1.34 -7.92
N ILE A 53 -0.66 -2.56 -7.81
CA ILE A 53 -0.85 -3.45 -8.96
C ILE A 53 -2.13 -3.04 -9.72
N PRO A 54 -2.04 -2.74 -11.03
CA PRO A 54 -3.23 -2.49 -11.83
C PRO A 54 -3.94 -3.81 -12.16
N PHE A 55 -5.27 -3.82 -12.02
CA PHE A 55 -6.13 -4.96 -12.36
C PHE A 55 -6.99 -4.69 -13.59
N ASP A 56 -7.11 -5.65 -14.50
CA ASP A 56 -8.11 -5.60 -15.57
C ASP A 56 -9.51 -5.88 -15.01
N THR A 57 -10.57 -5.41 -15.70
CA THR A 57 -11.96 -5.60 -15.25
C THR A 57 -12.29 -7.08 -15.01
N GLU A 58 -11.81 -7.98 -15.86
CA GLU A 58 -12.11 -9.42 -15.76
C GLU A 58 -11.62 -10.02 -14.44
N ASN A 59 -10.47 -9.55 -13.93
CA ASN A 59 -9.78 -10.08 -12.75
C ASN A 59 -9.82 -9.13 -11.54
N LEU A 60 -10.68 -8.11 -11.57
CA LEU A 60 -10.76 -7.09 -10.51
C LEU A 60 -11.12 -7.67 -9.13
N TYR A 61 -11.75 -8.85 -9.10
CA TYR A 61 -12.08 -9.57 -7.87
C TYR A 61 -10.83 -10.08 -7.12
N ASN A 62 -9.68 -10.19 -7.78
CA ASN A 62 -8.38 -10.54 -7.18
C ASN A 62 -7.63 -9.33 -6.60
N GLU A 63 -8.22 -8.13 -6.63
CA GLU A 63 -7.61 -6.95 -6.02
C GLU A 63 -7.56 -7.06 -4.50
N GLY A 64 -8.63 -7.57 -3.87
CA GLY A 64 -8.61 -8.06 -2.50
C GLY A 64 -8.96 -7.06 -1.40
N SER A 65 -9.45 -5.87 -1.72
CA SER A 65 -10.10 -4.96 -0.77
C SER A 65 -11.33 -5.61 -0.11
N PRO A 66 -11.31 -5.89 1.21
CA PRO A 66 -12.41 -6.59 1.87
C PRO A 66 -13.69 -5.77 1.83
N PHE A 67 -14.80 -6.43 1.48
CA PHE A 67 -16.14 -5.86 1.30
C PHE A 67 -16.28 -4.86 0.14
N VAL A 68 -15.25 -4.69 -0.71
CA VAL A 68 -15.34 -3.94 -1.97
C VAL A 68 -15.22 -4.88 -3.15
N THR A 69 -14.15 -5.68 -3.20
CA THR A 69 -13.86 -6.61 -4.30
C THR A 69 -13.86 -8.07 -3.84
N THR A 70 -13.72 -8.35 -2.54
CA THR A 70 -13.75 -9.71 -2.00
C THR A 70 -14.30 -9.78 -0.58
N CYS A 71 -14.79 -10.94 -0.14
CA CYS A 71 -15.06 -11.19 1.28
C CYS A 71 -13.78 -11.69 1.97
N PRO A 72 -13.59 -11.41 3.27
CA PRO A 72 -12.44 -11.93 4.00
C PRO A 72 -12.43 -13.47 4.02
N ILE A 73 -11.23 -14.03 3.96
CA ILE A 73 -10.95 -15.46 4.12
C ILE A 73 -11.04 -15.76 5.62
N GLY A 74 -11.88 -16.75 5.99
CA GLY A 74 -12.05 -17.18 7.36
C GLY A 74 -10.87 -18.00 7.90
N PRO A 75 -10.84 -18.28 9.21
CA PRO A 75 -9.87 -19.21 9.77
C PRO A 75 -10.06 -20.63 9.20
N ASP A 76 -8.95 -21.31 8.96
CA ASP A 76 -8.74 -22.58 8.25
C ASP A 76 -9.10 -22.61 6.76
N ASP A 77 -9.65 -21.52 6.21
CA ASP A 77 -9.90 -21.40 4.78
C ASP A 77 -8.61 -21.02 4.02
N SER A 78 -8.65 -21.26 2.71
CA SER A 78 -7.60 -20.80 1.80
C SER A 78 -8.20 -20.20 0.54
N TYR A 79 -7.58 -19.15 0.03
CA TYR A 79 -7.93 -18.56 -1.25
C TYR A 79 -6.69 -18.29 -2.08
N THR A 80 -6.84 -18.47 -3.39
CA THR A 80 -5.75 -18.30 -4.34
C THR A 80 -5.98 -17.05 -5.18
N TYR A 81 -5.09 -16.05 -5.05
CA TYR A 81 -5.10 -14.86 -5.88
C TYR A 81 -4.30 -15.10 -7.15
N GLU A 82 -4.92 -14.84 -8.30
CA GLU A 82 -4.23 -14.88 -9.60
C GLU A 82 -3.88 -13.47 -10.07
N LEU A 83 -2.59 -13.23 -10.29
CA LEU A 83 -2.01 -11.92 -10.57
C LEU A 83 -1.09 -11.98 -11.77
N SER A 84 -1.04 -10.90 -12.55
CA SER A 84 -0.14 -10.75 -13.69
C SER A 84 1.28 -10.28 -13.30
N VAL A 85 1.74 -10.58 -12.07
CA VAL A 85 3.07 -10.20 -11.54
C VAL A 85 3.69 -11.31 -10.70
N GLN A 86 4.99 -11.57 -10.81
CA GLN A 86 5.72 -12.72 -10.21
C GLN A 86 5.72 -12.78 -8.64
N TYR A 87 5.60 -14.00 -8.06
CA TYR A 87 5.75 -14.45 -6.66
C TYR A 87 5.21 -13.54 -5.52
N LEU A 88 4.19 -14.01 -4.79
CA LEU A 88 3.56 -13.24 -3.71
C LEU A 88 3.17 -14.12 -2.51
N ASP A 89 3.73 -13.84 -1.32
CA ASP A 89 3.33 -14.39 -0.02
C ASP A 89 3.46 -13.29 1.05
N GLY A 90 2.35 -12.70 1.51
CA GLY A 90 2.39 -11.95 2.76
C GLY A 90 1.23 -11.01 3.08
N LEU A 91 0.91 -10.91 4.38
CA LEU A 91 -0.09 -10.00 4.94
C LEU A 91 0.34 -8.52 4.96
N ARG A 92 1.65 -8.24 5.01
CA ARG A 92 2.30 -6.94 4.70
C ARG A 92 3.75 -7.21 4.33
N GLY A 93 4.19 -6.84 3.14
CA GLY A 93 5.55 -7.08 2.67
C GLY A 93 5.85 -6.21 1.46
N ALA A 94 7.13 -6.07 1.14
CA ALA A 94 7.52 -5.36 -0.07
C ALA A 94 7.40 -6.31 -1.27
N LEU A 95 6.58 -5.92 -2.25
CA LEU A 95 6.56 -6.52 -3.58
C LEU A 95 7.38 -5.62 -4.51
N ILE A 96 8.48 -6.14 -5.06
CA ILE A 96 9.30 -5.42 -6.04
C ILE A 96 9.17 -6.09 -7.39
N VAL A 97 8.61 -5.38 -8.38
CA VAL A 97 8.57 -5.83 -9.78
C VAL A 97 9.74 -5.22 -10.54
N HIS A 98 10.73 -6.04 -10.89
CA HIS A 98 11.87 -5.66 -11.71
C HIS A 98 11.50 -5.61 -13.19
N ASP A 99 11.97 -4.56 -13.86
CA ASP A 99 11.87 -4.40 -15.30
C ASP A 99 13.21 -4.82 -15.95
N PRO A 100 13.23 -5.86 -16.80
CA PRO A 100 14.42 -6.23 -17.56
C PRO A 100 14.97 -5.11 -18.46
N GLU A 101 14.11 -4.15 -18.84
CA GLU A 101 14.43 -3.00 -19.68
C GLU A 101 14.37 -1.68 -18.90
N ASP A 102 14.72 -1.69 -17.61
CA ASP A 102 14.64 -0.51 -16.75
C ASP A 102 15.44 0.69 -17.34
N PRO A 103 14.77 1.82 -17.67
CA PRO A 103 15.42 2.99 -18.29
C PRO A 103 16.44 3.67 -17.36
N HIS A 104 16.52 3.27 -16.10
CA HIS A 104 17.41 3.80 -15.09
C HIS A 104 18.54 2.84 -14.72
N THR A 105 18.67 1.68 -15.37
CA THR A 105 19.76 0.71 -15.08
C THR A 105 21.15 1.37 -15.09
N ALA A 106 21.37 2.37 -15.95
CA ALA A 106 22.64 3.09 -16.01
C ALA A 106 22.97 3.93 -14.76
N LEU A 107 22.00 4.23 -13.88
CA LEU A 107 22.16 5.10 -12.71
C LEU A 107 22.69 4.37 -11.47
N TYR A 108 22.64 3.04 -11.44
CA TYR A 108 23.04 2.22 -10.30
C TYR A 108 23.87 1.01 -10.72
N ASP A 109 24.57 0.42 -9.75
CA ASP A 109 25.37 -0.80 -9.95
C ASP A 109 24.80 -1.98 -9.16
N VAL A 110 23.95 -1.73 -8.17
CA VAL A 110 23.34 -2.74 -7.29
C VAL A 110 21.86 -2.40 -7.08
N ASP A 111 21.00 -3.38 -7.35
CA ASP A 111 19.54 -3.38 -7.14
C ASP A 111 19.14 -4.82 -6.81
N ASP A 112 19.15 -5.15 -5.52
CA ASP A 112 18.90 -6.48 -4.97
C ASP A 112 18.26 -6.36 -3.57
N GLU A 113 18.00 -7.48 -2.89
CA GLU A 113 17.34 -7.48 -1.58
C GLU A 113 18.06 -6.61 -0.52
N SER A 114 19.38 -6.41 -0.66
CA SER A 114 20.17 -5.58 0.27
C SER A 114 19.90 -4.08 0.13
N THR A 115 19.23 -3.66 -0.95
CA THR A 115 18.87 -2.26 -1.21
C THR A 115 17.44 -1.92 -0.79
N ILE A 116 16.74 -2.84 -0.13
CA ILE A 116 15.36 -2.63 0.31
C ILE A 116 15.32 -2.18 1.76
N LEU A 117 14.68 -1.02 1.98
CA LEU A 117 14.53 -0.37 3.27
C LEU A 117 13.04 -0.25 3.60
N GLN A 118 12.47 -1.30 4.19
CA GLN A 118 11.09 -1.32 4.65
C GLN A 118 10.93 -0.39 5.85
N LEU A 119 10.09 0.62 5.70
CA LEU A 119 9.70 1.49 6.80
C LEU A 119 8.39 0.99 7.40
N GLY A 120 8.29 0.93 8.72
CA GLY A 120 7.06 0.52 9.40
C GLY A 120 6.88 1.19 10.75
N ASP A 121 5.75 0.91 11.40
CA ASP A 121 5.47 1.34 12.77
C ASP A 121 5.74 0.23 13.78
N CYS A 122 6.17 0.59 14.98
CA CYS A 122 6.29 -0.36 16.09
C CYS A 122 4.90 -0.58 16.73
N ILE A 123 4.53 -1.83 17.01
CA ILE A 123 3.21 -2.17 17.57
C ILE A 123 3.25 -2.05 19.09
N ILE A 124 2.97 -0.85 19.61
CA ILE A 124 2.59 -0.52 21.00
C ILE A 124 1.55 0.63 20.90
N PRO A 125 0.56 0.80 21.83
CA PRO A 125 -0.66 1.59 21.59
C PRO A 125 -0.46 3.03 21.09
N VAL A 126 0.72 3.61 21.32
CA VAL A 126 1.23 4.78 20.62
C VAL A 126 2.64 4.43 20.16
N SER A 127 2.83 4.34 18.84
CA SER A 127 4.15 4.17 18.24
C SER A 127 4.89 5.50 18.38
N ASP A 128 5.78 5.61 19.35
CA ASP A 128 6.65 6.78 19.47
C ASP A 128 7.74 6.79 18.37
N THR A 129 7.91 5.68 17.63
CA THR A 129 9.07 5.43 16.76
C THR A 129 8.76 4.51 15.58
N GLY A 130 9.34 4.78 14.41
CA GLY A 130 9.31 3.86 13.27
C GLY A 130 10.34 2.72 13.36
N THR A 131 10.17 1.72 12.50
CA THR A 131 11.11 0.63 12.25
C THR A 131 11.72 0.77 10.85
N ILE A 132 12.97 0.31 10.70
CA ILE A 132 13.63 0.10 9.40
C ILE A 132 13.98 -1.38 9.33
N ASN A 133 13.51 -2.07 8.29
CA ASN A 133 13.66 -3.53 8.12
C ASN A 133 13.26 -4.32 9.38
N GLY A 134 12.13 -3.92 10.00
CA GLY A 134 11.58 -4.57 11.19
C GLY A 134 12.26 -4.20 12.52
N VAL A 135 13.33 -3.39 12.49
CA VAL A 135 14.07 -3.01 13.70
C VAL A 135 13.82 -1.55 14.06
N GLY A 136 13.45 -1.30 15.32
CA GLY A 136 13.23 0.04 15.88
C GLY A 136 13.48 0.06 17.38
N ARG A 137 13.57 1.26 17.96
CA ARG A 137 13.72 1.49 19.41
C ARG A 137 12.63 2.43 19.83
N PHE A 138 12.05 2.26 21.02
CA PHE A 138 11.02 3.15 21.58
C PHE A 138 11.45 3.72 22.93
N THR A 139 10.80 4.80 23.36
CA THR A 139 11.09 5.44 24.67
C THR A 139 10.82 4.45 25.81
N GLY A 140 11.84 4.19 26.64
CA GLY A 140 11.75 3.22 27.73
C GLY A 140 11.89 1.75 27.31
N GLY A 141 12.15 1.48 26.03
CA GLY A 141 12.43 0.13 25.51
C GLY A 141 13.89 -0.32 25.69
N PRO A 142 14.18 -1.60 25.43
CA PRO A 142 15.54 -2.13 25.48
C PRO A 142 16.42 -1.54 24.37
N GLU A 143 17.75 -1.56 24.59
CA GLU A 143 18.70 -1.21 23.55
C GLU A 143 18.72 -2.28 22.45
N ALA A 144 17.95 -2.06 21.38
CA ALA A 144 18.02 -2.88 20.17
C ALA A 144 19.17 -2.39 19.26
N PRO A 145 19.97 -3.27 18.63
CA PRO A 145 20.96 -2.85 17.64
C PRO A 145 20.27 -2.13 16.47
N PHE A 146 20.92 -1.13 15.88
CA PHE A 146 20.39 -0.48 14.68
C PHE A 146 20.48 -1.43 13.47
N PRO A 147 19.55 -1.34 12.50
CA PRO A 147 19.70 -2.04 11.24
C PRO A 147 20.94 -1.51 10.50
N VAL A 148 21.79 -2.43 10.03
CA VAL A 148 23.03 -2.10 9.32
C VAL A 148 22.88 -2.45 7.85
N ILE A 149 23.08 -1.46 7.00
CA ILE A 149 23.08 -1.62 5.53
C ILE A 149 24.54 -1.56 5.09
N THR A 150 25.03 -2.65 4.50
CA THR A 150 26.43 -2.71 4.04
C THR A 150 26.52 -2.24 2.60
N VAL A 151 27.31 -1.18 2.36
CA VAL A 151 27.60 -0.68 1.01
C VAL A 151 29.09 -0.85 0.69
N LYS A 152 29.39 -1.11 -0.58
CA LYS A 152 30.75 -1.20 -1.12
C LYS A 152 31.19 0.16 -1.62
N LEU A 153 32.41 0.56 -1.26
CA LEU A 153 33.00 1.81 -1.71
C LEU A 153 33.03 1.87 -3.25
N GLY A 154 32.61 3.00 -3.81
CA GLY A 154 32.63 3.24 -5.26
C GLY A 154 31.46 2.63 -6.04
N LYS A 155 30.50 1.97 -5.38
CA LYS A 155 29.27 1.46 -6.00
C LYS A 155 28.09 2.40 -5.79
N ARG A 156 27.19 2.45 -6.77
CA ARG A 156 25.91 3.16 -6.75
C ARG A 156 24.78 2.16 -6.49
N TYR A 157 23.83 2.55 -5.64
CA TYR A 157 22.78 1.67 -5.14
C TYR A 157 21.41 2.26 -5.46
N ARG A 158 20.48 1.42 -5.95
CA ARG A 158 19.07 1.77 -6.06
C ARG A 158 18.36 1.36 -4.77
N PHE A 159 18.24 2.27 -3.81
CA PHE A 159 17.48 2.00 -2.60
C PHE A 159 15.97 2.05 -2.88
N LEU A 160 15.27 0.97 -2.55
CA LEU A 160 13.82 0.85 -2.65
C LEU A 160 13.23 0.99 -1.24
N ILE A 161 12.35 1.98 -1.05
CA ILE A 161 11.88 2.38 0.29
C ILE A 161 10.36 2.23 0.36
N PRO A 162 9.83 1.01 0.49
CA PRO A 162 8.41 0.77 0.73
C PRO A 162 8.05 1.14 2.17
N ALA A 163 6.84 1.65 2.36
CA ALA A 163 6.41 2.25 3.63
C ALA A 163 5.07 1.66 4.08
N PHE A 164 5.07 1.03 5.26
CA PHE A 164 3.94 0.26 5.82
C PHE A 164 3.38 0.92 7.09
N TRP A 165 3.14 2.22 7.02
CA TRP A 165 2.70 3.01 8.17
C TRP A 165 1.23 2.72 8.50
N LYS A 166 0.94 2.50 9.78
CA LYS A 166 -0.42 2.64 10.30
C LYS A 166 -0.68 4.11 10.71
N ALA A 167 0.38 4.86 11.05
CA ALA A 167 0.39 6.22 11.62
C ALA A 167 0.89 7.32 10.65
N PRO A 168 0.87 8.62 11.02
CA PRO A 168 1.23 9.72 10.12
C PRO A 168 2.66 9.63 9.56
N ALA A 169 2.85 10.17 8.35
CA ALA A 169 4.10 10.06 7.59
C ALA A 169 5.33 10.58 8.34
N THR A 170 6.35 9.72 8.47
CA THR A 170 7.68 10.11 8.97
C THR A 170 8.49 10.80 7.88
N ARG A 171 9.21 11.88 8.24
CA ARG A 171 10.18 12.52 7.34
C ARG A 171 11.50 11.75 7.33
N LEU A 172 11.73 10.94 6.31
CA LEU A 172 13.05 10.34 6.11
C LEU A 172 14.03 11.37 5.53
N THR A 173 15.14 11.61 6.22
CA THR A 173 16.27 12.40 5.72
C THR A 173 17.52 11.55 5.72
N LEU A 174 17.98 11.13 4.53
CA LEU A 174 19.33 10.60 4.38
C LEU A 174 20.31 11.77 4.37
N MET A 175 21.16 11.88 5.40
CA MET A 175 22.19 12.93 5.45
C MET A 175 23.22 12.70 4.35
N ARG A 176 23.16 13.51 3.29
CA ARG A 176 24.10 13.54 2.18
C ARG A 176 25.35 14.34 2.55
N THR A 177 26.53 13.72 2.57
CA THR A 177 27.81 14.43 2.66
C THR A 177 28.22 14.97 1.27
N ARG A 178 27.60 16.10 0.87
CA ARG A 178 28.00 17.09 -0.16
C ARG A 178 26.76 17.62 -0.90
N THR A 179 26.64 18.93 -0.89
CA THR A 179 25.58 19.76 -1.47
C THR A 179 25.70 19.80 -2.99
N LEU A 180 24.72 19.24 -3.70
CA LEU A 180 24.36 19.65 -5.06
C LEU A 180 22.83 19.65 -5.13
N SER A 181 22.28 20.75 -5.62
CA SER A 181 20.84 21.05 -5.75
C SER A 181 20.09 19.90 -6.45
N SER A 182 19.04 19.39 -5.81
CA SER A 182 18.20 18.32 -6.36
C SER A 182 16.83 18.85 -6.79
N SER A 183 16.66 19.04 -8.09
CA SER A 183 15.35 19.19 -8.74
C SER A 183 15.33 18.24 -9.94
N LEU A 184 15.11 16.95 -9.69
CA LEU A 184 14.99 15.92 -10.72
C LEU A 184 13.99 14.87 -10.25
N LEU A 185 12.71 15.22 -10.32
CA LEU A 185 11.62 14.26 -10.42
C LEU A 185 10.91 14.59 -11.72
N ASP A 186 11.55 14.21 -12.84
CA ASP A 186 10.96 14.35 -14.17
C ASP A 186 10.27 13.03 -14.54
N PRO A 187 8.94 13.01 -14.69
CA PRO A 187 8.25 11.86 -15.26
C PRO A 187 8.72 11.60 -16.72
N LEU A 188 8.97 10.33 -17.05
CA LEU A 188 9.37 9.89 -18.39
C LEU A 188 8.22 9.86 -19.41
N PHE A 189 6.97 10.11 -19.01
CA PHE A 189 5.79 9.97 -19.86
C PHE A 189 5.06 11.30 -20.05
N LYS A 190 5.17 11.86 -21.26
CA LYS A 190 4.41 13.06 -21.67
C LYS A 190 2.95 12.72 -21.92
N LEU A 191 2.04 13.56 -21.42
CA LEU A 191 0.59 13.46 -21.66
C LEU A 191 0.25 13.80 -23.11
N ASN A 192 -0.03 12.78 -23.92
CA ASN A 192 -0.58 12.93 -25.26
C ASN A 192 -1.85 12.08 -25.42
N SER A 193 -3.01 12.51 -24.88
CA SER A 193 -4.32 12.18 -25.46
C SER A 193 -5.47 12.96 -24.85
N LEU A 194 -6.46 13.28 -25.69
CA LEU A 194 -7.78 13.82 -25.35
C LEU A 194 -8.70 12.70 -24.82
N GLN A 195 -8.30 12.01 -23.76
CA GLN A 195 -9.21 11.12 -23.03
C GLN A 195 -10.07 11.94 -22.06
N ALA A 196 -11.28 11.48 -21.75
CA ALA A 196 -12.13 12.12 -20.73
C ALA A 196 -11.47 11.98 -19.35
N MET A 197 -10.66 12.97 -18.96
CA MET A 197 -9.91 12.95 -17.72
C MET A 197 -10.78 13.49 -16.57
N MET A 198 -10.84 12.76 -15.46
CA MET A 198 -11.47 13.23 -14.23
C MET A 198 -10.45 14.04 -13.40
N MET A 199 -10.90 15.16 -12.85
CA MET A 199 -10.14 15.95 -11.87
C MET A 199 -10.82 15.87 -10.51
N MET A 200 -10.03 15.53 -9.48
CA MET A 200 -10.49 15.46 -8.11
C MET A 200 -9.65 16.40 -7.24
N SER A 201 -10.33 17.27 -6.48
CA SER A 201 -9.71 18.14 -5.47
C SER A 201 -10.01 17.58 -4.09
N ILE A 202 -8.96 17.23 -3.35
CA ILE A 202 -9.03 16.68 -2.00
C ILE A 202 -8.55 17.75 -1.04
N VAL A 203 -9.43 18.17 -0.13
CA VAL A 203 -9.10 19.12 0.94
C VAL A 203 -9.38 18.45 2.27
N SER A 204 -8.36 18.30 3.09
CA SER A 204 -8.54 17.80 4.45
C SER A 204 -8.92 18.96 5.36
N THR A 205 -10.22 19.10 5.65
CA THR A 205 -10.74 20.05 6.63
C THR A 205 -11.10 19.32 7.92
N TYR A 206 -10.53 19.74 9.06
CA TYR A 206 -10.93 19.18 10.35
C TYR A 206 -12.03 20.03 10.99
N GLN A 207 -13.14 19.40 11.37
CA GLN A 207 -14.19 20.01 12.18
C GLN A 207 -13.85 19.77 13.66
N SER A 208 -13.71 20.85 14.44
CA SER A 208 -13.38 20.78 15.87
C SER A 208 -14.46 20.01 16.63
N LEU A 209 -14.21 18.74 16.95
CA LEU A 209 -14.96 18.00 17.96
C LEU A 209 -14.51 18.47 19.35
N SER A 210 -15.15 19.53 19.84
CA SER A 210 -15.37 19.98 21.24
C SER A 210 -14.27 19.88 22.32
N ASN A 211 -13.06 19.38 22.08
CA ASN A 211 -12.07 19.05 23.12
C ASN A 211 -10.77 19.87 23.06
N GLY A 212 -10.80 21.10 22.53
CA GLY A 212 -9.72 22.08 22.73
C GLY A 212 -8.33 21.69 22.17
N TYR A 213 -8.21 20.59 21.43
CA TYR A 213 -6.96 20.19 20.78
C TYR A 213 -6.70 21.14 19.61
N ARG A 214 -5.66 21.98 19.74
CA ARG A 214 -5.28 22.90 18.67
C ARG A 214 -4.77 22.07 17.48
N PRO A 215 -5.29 22.29 16.26
CA PRO A 215 -4.89 21.52 15.09
C PRO A 215 -3.41 21.78 14.79
N ASN A 216 -2.66 20.71 14.55
CA ASN A 216 -1.32 20.82 13.99
C ASN A 216 -1.46 21.17 12.49
N PRO A 217 -0.99 22.34 12.03
CA PRO A 217 -1.04 22.73 10.61
C PRO A 217 -0.26 21.79 9.67
N LEU A 218 0.48 20.83 10.23
CA LEU A 218 1.21 19.78 9.50
C LEU A 218 0.41 18.48 9.33
N PHE A 219 -0.86 18.43 9.71
CA PHE A 219 -1.66 17.22 9.55
C PHE A 219 -2.01 16.98 8.08
N VAL A 220 -1.43 15.92 7.52
CA VAL A 220 -1.60 15.49 6.13
C VAL A 220 -2.18 14.07 6.14
N LEU A 221 -3.30 13.90 5.45
CA LEU A 221 -3.93 12.59 5.25
C LEU A 221 -3.42 11.96 3.96
N ALA A 222 -2.88 10.76 4.02
CA ALA A 222 -2.53 10.00 2.81
C ALA A 222 -3.79 9.41 2.21
N PHE A 223 -4.11 9.75 0.96
CA PHE A 223 -5.21 9.16 0.20
C PHE A 223 -4.68 8.27 -0.91
N HIS A 224 -5.29 7.10 -1.06
CA HIS A 224 -4.94 6.07 -2.03
C HIS A 224 -6.15 5.76 -2.92
N LEU A 225 -5.88 5.44 -4.19
CA LEU A 225 -6.87 5.03 -5.18
C LEU A 225 -6.47 3.69 -5.79
N HIS A 226 -7.31 2.68 -5.61
CA HIS A 226 -7.06 1.34 -6.11
C HIS A 226 -7.22 1.27 -7.64
N GLY A 227 -6.50 0.31 -8.24
CA GLY A 227 -6.64 -0.07 -9.64
C GLY A 227 -5.99 0.89 -10.65
N MET A 228 -5.48 2.05 -10.24
CA MET A 228 -4.83 2.99 -11.16
C MET A 228 -3.90 3.99 -10.50
N ASN A 229 -2.94 4.49 -11.28
CA ASN A 229 -2.11 5.62 -10.88
C ASN A 229 -2.69 6.93 -11.44
N PHE A 230 -2.67 7.98 -10.63
CA PHE A 230 -3.12 9.33 -10.96
C PHE A 230 -1.96 10.32 -11.10
N TRP A 231 -2.19 11.37 -11.88
CA TRP A 231 -1.29 12.53 -11.98
C TRP A 231 -1.56 13.51 -10.84
N VAL A 232 -0.52 13.93 -10.14
CA VAL A 232 -0.60 14.96 -9.09
C VAL A 232 -0.45 16.33 -9.74
N ILE A 233 -1.58 16.97 -10.02
CA ILE A 233 -1.64 18.31 -10.61
C ILE A 233 -1.21 19.37 -9.58
N LYS A 234 -1.59 19.18 -8.30
CA LYS A 234 -1.20 20.05 -7.20
C LYS A 234 -0.96 19.21 -5.94
N SER A 235 0.22 19.33 -5.33
CA SER A 235 0.51 18.75 -4.02
C SER A 235 0.07 19.68 -2.89
N THR A 236 -0.30 19.13 -1.72
CA THR A 236 -0.56 19.96 -0.52
C THR A 236 0.64 20.81 -0.09
N SER A 237 1.86 20.44 -0.47
CA SER A 237 3.07 21.22 -0.14
C SER A 237 3.30 22.43 -1.06
N SER A 238 2.45 22.65 -2.07
CA SER A 238 2.61 23.70 -3.07
C SER A 238 1.28 24.37 -3.41
N ASN A 239 1.32 25.65 -3.78
CA ASN A 239 0.17 26.33 -4.37
C ASN A 239 0.16 26.26 -5.90
N GLU A 240 1.25 25.82 -6.51
CA GLU A 240 1.41 25.74 -7.96
C GLU A 240 0.73 24.50 -8.54
N THR A 241 0.13 24.67 -9.72
CA THR A 241 -0.42 23.57 -10.52
C THR A 241 0.54 23.19 -11.64
N ASN A 242 0.81 21.90 -11.82
CA ASN A 242 1.58 21.35 -12.94
C ASN A 242 0.68 20.49 -13.83
N THR A 243 0.35 20.98 -15.03
CA THR A 243 -0.44 20.24 -16.02
C THR A 243 0.38 19.75 -17.21
N GLU A 244 1.67 20.10 -17.28
CA GLU A 244 2.55 19.75 -18.40
C GLU A 244 3.27 18.42 -18.16
N ASN A 245 3.87 18.27 -16.99
CA ASN A 245 4.59 17.05 -16.61
C ASN A 245 4.40 16.70 -15.12
N PRO A 246 3.16 16.45 -14.67
CA PRO A 246 2.88 16.08 -13.28
C PRO A 246 3.41 14.67 -12.95
N ILE A 247 3.86 14.48 -11.71
CA ILE A 247 4.22 13.16 -11.18
C ILE A 247 3.01 12.24 -11.16
N ARG A 248 3.23 10.97 -11.52
CA ARG A 248 2.20 9.91 -11.46
C ARG A 248 2.47 8.96 -10.29
N ARG A 249 1.44 8.66 -9.50
CA ARG A 249 1.48 7.76 -8.31
C ARG A 249 0.07 7.31 -7.91
N ASP A 250 -0.05 6.37 -6.98
CA ASP A 250 -1.31 5.82 -6.45
C ASP A 250 -1.74 6.40 -5.09
N THR A 251 -0.81 7.00 -4.33
CA THR A 251 -1.06 7.48 -2.96
C THR A 251 -0.48 8.86 -2.74
N ILE A 252 -1.24 9.84 -2.26
CA ILE A 252 -0.77 11.23 -2.05
C ILE A 252 -1.27 11.84 -0.74
N GLY A 253 -0.44 12.65 -0.10
CA GLY A 253 -0.82 13.43 1.07
C GLY A 253 -1.69 14.64 0.72
N ALA A 254 -2.84 14.77 1.36
CA ALA A 254 -3.74 15.91 1.29
C ALA A 254 -3.87 16.60 2.66
N GLY A 255 -3.49 17.88 2.72
CA GLY A 255 -3.65 18.76 3.87
C GLY A 255 -4.62 19.91 3.57
N ALA A 256 -4.61 20.93 4.43
CA ALA A 256 -5.55 22.06 4.37
C ALA A 256 -5.41 22.94 3.12
N THR A 257 -4.23 22.98 2.51
CA THR A 257 -3.96 23.70 1.25
C THR A 257 -4.58 23.03 0.02
N GLY A 258 -5.06 21.79 0.17
CA GLY A 258 -5.67 21.02 -0.90
C GLY A 258 -4.66 20.34 -1.83
N THR A 259 -5.04 19.18 -2.33
CA THR A 259 -4.33 18.38 -3.33
C THR A 259 -5.25 18.16 -4.52
N ILE A 260 -4.73 18.30 -5.73
CA ILE A 260 -5.50 18.09 -6.95
C ILE A 260 -4.85 16.94 -7.71
N VAL A 261 -5.64 15.90 -7.96
CA VAL A 261 -5.24 14.75 -8.77
C VAL A 261 -6.08 14.67 -10.03
N ARG A 262 -5.50 14.07 -11.07
CA ARG A 262 -6.17 13.77 -12.32
C ARG A 262 -5.99 12.30 -12.64
N PHE A 263 -7.02 11.63 -13.10
CA PHE A 263 -6.98 10.23 -13.52
C PHE A 263 -7.98 9.97 -14.64
N VAL A 264 -7.90 8.79 -15.24
CA VAL A 264 -8.86 8.31 -16.23
C VAL A 264 -9.45 7.03 -15.67
N LEU A 265 -10.78 6.97 -15.60
CA LEU A 265 -11.50 5.71 -15.38
C LEU A 265 -11.73 5.08 -16.75
N ASP A 266 -10.78 4.27 -17.19
CA ASP A 266 -10.77 3.63 -18.50
C ASP A 266 -11.29 2.18 -18.48
N LYS A 267 -11.77 1.71 -17.32
CA LYS A 267 -12.25 0.34 -17.11
C LYS A 267 -13.49 0.29 -16.20
N PRO A 268 -14.43 -0.64 -16.46
CA PRO A 268 -15.51 -0.96 -15.53
C PRO A 268 -14.97 -1.56 -14.23
N GLY A 269 -15.59 -1.22 -13.10
CA GLY A 269 -15.28 -1.80 -11.80
C GLY A 269 -15.55 -0.89 -10.59
N PRO A 270 -15.66 -1.45 -9.38
CA PRO A 270 -15.50 -0.72 -8.13
C PRO A 270 -14.01 -0.43 -7.84
N PHE A 271 -13.66 0.84 -7.63
CA PHE A 271 -12.32 1.27 -7.21
C PHE A 271 -12.41 1.91 -5.83
N PHE A 272 -11.72 1.33 -4.85
CA PHE A 272 -11.71 1.88 -3.51
C PHE A 272 -10.84 3.14 -3.45
N PHE A 273 -11.34 4.19 -2.79
CA PHE A 273 -10.63 5.44 -2.58
C PHE A 273 -10.73 5.80 -1.10
N HIS A 274 -9.62 5.72 -0.38
CA HIS A 274 -9.65 5.87 1.06
C HIS A 274 -8.39 6.51 1.62
N CYS A 275 -8.45 6.88 2.91
CA CYS A 275 -7.27 7.28 3.62
C CYS A 275 -6.41 6.04 3.94
N HIS A 276 -5.14 6.03 3.54
CA HIS A 276 -4.20 4.92 3.81
C HIS A 276 -3.63 4.96 5.24
N ILE A 277 -4.20 5.80 6.11
CA ILE A 277 -4.01 5.70 7.56
C ILE A 277 -5.07 4.72 8.07
N PHE A 278 -4.64 3.52 8.46
CA PHE A 278 -5.53 2.37 8.72
C PHE A 278 -6.68 2.68 9.69
N TRP A 279 -6.43 3.41 10.78
CA TRP A 279 -7.48 3.78 11.73
C TRP A 279 -8.49 4.78 11.18
N HIS A 280 -8.13 5.63 10.22
CA HIS A 280 -9.09 6.49 9.55
C HIS A 280 -9.93 5.71 8.55
N MET A 281 -9.32 4.81 7.78
CA MET A 281 -10.06 3.88 6.90
C MET A 281 -11.07 3.06 7.69
N GLN A 282 -10.63 2.46 8.80
CA GLN A 282 -11.47 1.65 9.69
C GLN A 282 -12.61 2.47 10.33
N ALA A 283 -12.41 3.77 10.56
CA ALA A 283 -13.44 4.69 11.04
C ALA A 283 -14.39 5.19 9.93
N GLY A 284 -14.20 4.74 8.68
CA GLY A 284 -15.07 5.04 7.55
C GLY A 284 -14.58 6.14 6.61
N LEU A 285 -13.32 6.58 6.71
CA LEU A 285 -12.75 7.57 5.79
C LEU A 285 -12.36 6.94 4.44
N GLY A 286 -13.38 6.65 3.63
CA GLY A 286 -13.23 6.12 2.28
C GLY A 286 -14.53 6.16 1.49
N SER A 287 -14.44 5.88 0.19
CA SER A 287 -15.55 5.81 -0.75
C SER A 287 -15.20 4.85 -1.88
N VAL A 288 -16.21 4.29 -2.54
CA VAL A 288 -16.03 3.42 -3.70
C VAL A 288 -16.47 4.18 -4.95
N MET A 289 -15.56 4.31 -5.91
CA MET A 289 -15.88 4.83 -7.24
C MET A 289 -16.33 3.66 -8.11
N LEU A 290 -17.62 3.59 -8.42
CA LEU A 290 -18.17 2.55 -9.28
C LEU A 290 -18.24 3.04 -10.73
N SER A 291 -17.39 2.50 -11.58
CA SER A 291 -17.36 2.76 -13.03
C SER A 291 -18.12 1.66 -13.77
N ASP A 292 -19.04 2.03 -14.65
CA ASP A 292 -19.81 1.12 -15.52
C ASP A 292 -20.29 -0.18 -14.83
N PRO A 293 -21.36 -0.12 -14.02
CA PRO A 293 -21.87 -1.29 -13.30
C PRO A 293 -22.34 -2.42 -14.22
N GLU A 294 -22.85 -2.09 -15.41
CA GLU A 294 -23.34 -3.08 -16.37
C GLU A 294 -22.18 -3.81 -17.03
N GLY A 295 -21.17 -3.08 -17.51
CA GLY A 295 -19.93 -3.66 -18.02
C GLY A 295 -19.20 -4.48 -16.96
N THR A 296 -19.20 -4.01 -15.70
CA THR A 296 -18.62 -4.78 -14.58
C THR A 296 -19.29 -6.14 -14.45
N ARG A 297 -20.63 -6.20 -14.42
CA ARG A 297 -21.37 -7.48 -14.31
C ARG A 297 -21.20 -8.39 -15.53
N ALA A 298 -20.96 -7.81 -16.70
CA ALA A 298 -20.80 -8.55 -17.94
C ALA A 298 -19.38 -9.12 -18.12
N LEU A 299 -18.37 -8.45 -17.59
CA LEU A 299 -16.95 -8.76 -17.83
C LEU A 299 -16.26 -9.43 -16.65
N VAL A 300 -16.65 -9.13 -15.41
CA VAL A 300 -16.09 -9.80 -14.23
C VAL A 300 -16.50 -11.26 -14.24
N ASN A 301 -15.54 -12.17 -14.18
CA ASN A 301 -15.76 -13.61 -14.18
C ASN A 301 -15.04 -14.23 -12.97
N PRO A 302 -15.66 -14.18 -11.77
CA PRO A 302 -15.02 -14.67 -10.56
C PRO A 302 -14.89 -16.19 -10.56
N SER A 303 -13.89 -16.71 -9.85
CA SER A 303 -13.74 -18.15 -9.66
C SER A 303 -14.81 -18.70 -8.70
N PRO A 304 -15.16 -20.01 -8.79
CA PRO A 304 -16.03 -20.64 -7.79
C PRO A 304 -15.49 -20.54 -6.36
N GLU A 305 -14.16 -20.49 -6.20
CA GLU A 305 -13.50 -20.27 -4.91
C GLU A 305 -13.81 -18.87 -4.38
N TRP A 306 -13.78 -17.84 -5.22
CA TRP A 306 -14.14 -16.47 -4.85
C TRP A 306 -15.61 -16.37 -4.44
N GLU A 307 -16.52 -16.99 -5.22
CA GLU A 307 -17.96 -16.99 -4.90
C GLU A 307 -18.28 -17.66 -3.55
N ALA A 308 -17.44 -18.61 -3.12
CA ALA A 308 -17.59 -19.31 -1.86
C ALA A 308 -17.13 -18.48 -0.63
N LEU A 309 -16.33 -17.42 -0.81
CA LEU A 309 -15.78 -16.62 0.29
C LEU A 309 -16.87 -15.97 1.14
N CYS A 310 -17.85 -15.31 0.51
CA CYS A 310 -18.89 -14.61 1.27
C CYS A 310 -19.80 -15.57 2.06
N PRO A 311 -20.30 -16.69 1.49
CA PRO A 311 -20.99 -17.72 2.26
C PRO A 311 -20.16 -18.26 3.43
N ALA A 312 -18.87 -18.55 3.22
CA ALA A 312 -17.97 -19.04 4.27
C ALA A 312 -17.81 -18.02 5.40
N TYR A 313 -17.46 -16.77 5.07
CA TYR A 313 -17.31 -15.68 6.04
C TYR A 313 -18.59 -15.41 6.83
N ASN A 314 -19.75 -15.39 6.16
CA ASN A 314 -21.03 -15.13 6.81
C ASN A 314 -21.48 -16.27 7.75
N ALA A 315 -20.95 -17.49 7.56
CA ALA A 315 -21.20 -18.62 8.45
C ALA A 315 -20.33 -18.60 9.71
N LEU A 316 -19.29 -17.76 9.76
CA LEU A 316 -18.41 -17.64 10.92
C LEU A 316 -19.15 -17.00 12.11
N PRO A 317 -18.93 -17.51 13.33
CA PRO A 317 -19.30 -16.81 14.55
C PRO A 317 -18.67 -15.41 14.62
N PRO A 318 -19.31 -14.40 15.24
CA PRO A 318 -18.77 -13.04 15.32
C PRO A 318 -17.36 -12.93 15.90
N GLU A 319 -16.97 -13.85 16.77
CA GLU A 319 -15.63 -13.94 17.36
C GLU A 319 -14.55 -14.48 16.40
N GLN A 320 -14.95 -15.04 15.25
CA GLN A 320 -14.08 -15.57 14.20
C GLN A 320 -14.02 -14.69 12.95
N GLN A 321 -14.81 -13.61 12.92
CA GLN A 321 -14.82 -12.59 11.88
C GLN A 321 -13.72 -11.52 12.12
#